data_AF-A0A679JE25-F1
#
_entry.id   AF-A0A679JE25-F1
#
_cell.length_a   1.000
_cell.length_b   1.000
_cell.length_c   1.000
_cell.angle_alpha   90.00
_cell.angle_beta   90.00
_cell.angle_gamma   90.00
#
_symmetry.space_group_name_H-M   'P 1'
#
loop_
_entity.id
_entity.type
_entity.pdbx_description
1 polymer ?
#
loop_
_entity_poly.entity_id
_entity_poly.type
_entity_poly.pdbx_seq_one_letter_code
_entity_poly.pdbx_strand_id
1 'polypeptide(L)'
;MMDPSEVERAIKKLQYQVKTLGEAIDYKNHPIEALIMQMDWGEGDIDRVHDVFEKWDKILKSGTKMSSGAFEREFSTMGINYQTLKSVILSLYRNGQWTSVCEAYVDSFGDAPSMEYHGIMRRERE
;
A
#
# COMPACT_ATOMS: atom_id res chain seq x y z
N MET A 1 0.80 -39.88 10.59
CA MET A 1 -0.01 -38.66 10.35
C MET A 1 0.58 -37.59 11.24
N MET A 2 1.01 -36.46 10.68
CA MET A 2 1.60 -35.38 11.46
C MET A 2 0.55 -34.82 12.42
N ASP A 3 0.91 -34.55 13.67
CA ASP A 3 0.00 -33.94 14.63
C ASP A 3 -0.34 -32.51 14.16
N PRO A 4 -1.63 -32.14 14.02
CA PRO A 4 -2.03 -30.76 13.71
C PRO A 4 -1.31 -29.69 14.54
N SER A 5 -0.97 -29.98 15.80
CA SER A 5 -0.25 -29.06 16.68
C SER A 5 1.21 -28.81 16.25
N GLU A 6 1.84 -29.81 15.62
CA GLU A 6 3.19 -29.70 15.07
C GLU A 6 3.19 -28.85 13.80
N VAL A 7 2.18 -29.03 12.94
CA VAL A 7 1.99 -28.23 11.73
C VAL A 7 1.76 -26.76 12.07
N GLU A 8 0.87 -26.47 13.04
CA GLU A 8 0.62 -25.09 13.49
C GLU A 8 1.91 -24.44 14.02
N ARG A 9 2.70 -25.17 14.81
CA ARG A 9 3.98 -24.68 15.34
C ARG A 9 5.00 -24.42 14.22
N ALA A 10 5.03 -25.26 13.19
CA ALA A 10 5.89 -25.06 12.03
C ALA A 10 5.49 -23.81 11.24
N ILE A 11 4.18 -23.60 11.01
CA ILE A 11 3.66 -22.39 10.33
C ILE A 11 4.04 -21.13 11.10
N LYS A 12 3.82 -21.10 12.42
CA LYS A 12 4.20 -19.93 13.25
C LYS A 12 5.70 -19.62 13.18
N LYS A 13 6.56 -20.65 13.14
CA LYS A 13 8.00 -20.47 12.96
C LYS A 13 8.33 -19.88 11.61
N LEU A 14 7.70 -20.38 10.54
CA LEU A 14 7.89 -19.84 9.18
C LEU A 14 7.43 -18.38 9.09
N GLN A 15 6.24 -18.05 9.60
CA GLN A 15 5.73 -16.68 9.64
C GLN A 15 6.69 -15.73 10.38
N TYR A 16 7.24 -16.16 11.52
CA TYR A 16 8.23 -15.37 12.24
C TYR A 16 9.52 -15.15 11.43
N GLN A 17 10.06 -16.20 10.81
CA GLN A 17 11.25 -16.11 9.97
C GLN A 17 11.04 -15.21 8.75
N VAL A 18 9.90 -15.34 8.08
CA VAL A 18 9.50 -14.50 6.95
C VAL A 18 9.40 -13.05 7.40
N LYS A 19 8.79 -12.76 8.55
CA LYS A 19 8.73 -11.41 9.11
C LYS A 19 10.14 -10.83 9.35
N THR A 20 11.04 -11.60 9.95
CA THR A 20 12.44 -11.18 10.14
C THR A 20 13.16 -10.92 8.82
N LEU A 21 12.90 -11.70 7.77
CA LEU A 21 13.44 -11.44 6.43
C LEU A 21 12.84 -10.16 5.83
N GLY A 22 11.57 -9.89 6.06
CA GLY A 22 10.90 -8.67 5.61
C GLY A 22 11.53 -7.40 6.16
N GLU A 23 12.00 -7.44 7.41
CA GLU A 23 12.75 -6.33 8.03
C GLU A 23 14.11 -6.07 7.36
N ALA A 24 14.65 -7.06 6.64
CA ALA A 24 15.90 -6.95 5.90
C ALA A 24 15.71 -6.61 4.41
N ILE A 25 14.47 -6.49 3.92
CA ILE A 25 14.20 -6.12 2.54
C ILE A 25 14.61 -4.66 2.31
N ASP A 26 15.27 -4.43 1.19
CA ASP A 26 15.51 -3.10 0.67
C ASP A 26 14.19 -2.47 0.21
N TYR A 27 13.53 -1.76 1.12
CA TYR A 27 12.27 -1.04 0.87
C TYR A 27 12.37 0.02 -0.23
N LYS A 28 13.59 0.42 -0.60
CA LYS A 28 13.81 1.37 -1.70
C LYS A 28 13.71 0.67 -3.05
N ASN A 29 14.35 -0.49 -3.17
CA ASN A 29 14.41 -1.24 -4.43
C ASN A 29 13.25 -2.24 -4.60
N HIS A 30 12.59 -2.64 -3.51
CA HIS A 30 11.48 -3.61 -3.50
C HIS A 30 10.30 -3.13 -2.63
N PRO A 31 9.72 -1.96 -2.93
CA PRO A 31 8.70 -1.33 -2.07
C PRO A 31 7.39 -2.14 -2.00
N ILE A 32 7.01 -2.86 -3.05
CA ILE A 32 5.77 -3.65 -3.06
C ILE A 32 5.92 -4.95 -2.27
N GLU A 33 7.04 -5.64 -2.44
CA GLU A 33 7.35 -6.85 -1.70
C GLU A 33 7.49 -6.54 -0.20
N ALA A 34 8.16 -5.42 0.13
CA ALA A 34 8.25 -4.94 1.51
C ALA A 34 6.86 -4.63 2.09
N LEU A 35 5.99 -3.98 1.32
CA LEU A 35 4.61 -3.68 1.72
C LEU A 35 3.80 -4.95 1.98
N ILE A 36 3.85 -5.93 1.07
CA ILE A 36 3.14 -7.21 1.21
C ILE A 36 3.57 -7.91 2.50
N MET A 37 4.88 -7.98 2.77
CA MET A 37 5.41 -8.63 3.97
C MET A 37 5.08 -7.86 5.25
N GLN A 38 5.16 -6.52 5.23
CA GLN A 38 4.80 -5.68 6.36
C GLN A 38 3.31 -5.84 6.73
N MET A 39 2.47 -6.02 5.73
CA MET A 39 1.02 -6.09 5.89
C MET A 39 0.47 -7.50 6.08
N ASP A 40 1.33 -8.53 6.02
CA ASP A 40 0.95 -9.95 6.05
C ASP A 40 -0.13 -10.26 4.98
N TRP A 41 0.04 -9.65 3.80
CA TRP A 41 -0.90 -9.77 2.69
C TRP A 41 -0.73 -11.08 1.93
N GLY A 42 -1.85 -11.70 1.59
CA GLY A 42 -1.92 -12.81 0.66
C GLY A 42 -2.04 -12.36 -0.80
N GLU A 43 -2.12 -13.34 -1.69
CA GLU A 43 -2.15 -13.13 -3.15
C GLU A 43 -3.23 -12.15 -3.61
N GLY A 44 -4.43 -12.20 -3.01
CA GLY A 44 -5.56 -11.35 -3.42
C GLY A 44 -5.64 -9.97 -2.73
N ASP A 45 -4.82 -9.68 -1.71
CA ASP A 45 -4.95 -8.43 -0.96
C ASP A 45 -4.42 -7.23 -1.77
N ILE A 46 -3.29 -7.42 -2.46
CA ILE A 46 -2.72 -6.39 -3.33
C ILE A 46 -3.60 -6.11 -4.56
N ASP A 47 -4.28 -7.13 -5.09
CA ASP A 47 -5.20 -6.97 -6.21
C ASP A 47 -6.36 -6.04 -5.84
N ARG A 48 -6.92 -6.19 -4.64
CA ARG A 48 -7.99 -5.31 -4.14
C ARG A 48 -7.53 -3.87 -3.98
N VAL A 49 -6.26 -3.66 -3.62
CA VAL A 49 -5.65 -2.32 -3.63
C VAL A 49 -5.64 -1.80 -5.07
N HIS A 50 -5.12 -2.58 -6.02
CA HIS A 50 -5.08 -2.20 -7.43
C HIS A 50 -6.46 -1.89 -8.02
N ASP A 51 -7.50 -2.64 -7.65
CA ASP A 51 -8.89 -2.38 -8.07
C ASP A 51 -9.36 -0.97 -7.65
N VAL A 52 -9.05 -0.55 -6.42
CA VAL A 52 -9.40 0.80 -5.95
C VAL A 52 -8.63 1.85 -6.74
N PHE A 53 -7.34 1.64 -6.96
CA PHE A 53 -6.53 2.58 -7.73
C PHE A 53 -7.00 2.68 -9.19
N GLU A 54 -7.34 1.57 -9.84
CA GLU A 54 -7.88 1.55 -11.20
C GLU A 54 -9.21 2.30 -11.28
N LYS A 55 -10.11 2.08 -10.30
CA LYS A 55 -11.37 2.81 -10.21
C LYS A 55 -11.13 4.32 -10.10
N TRP A 56 -10.21 4.75 -9.25
CA TRP A 56 -9.92 6.18 -9.09
C TRP A 56 -9.20 6.77 -10.31
N ASP A 57 -8.33 6.03 -10.98
CA ASP A 57 -7.75 6.46 -12.26
C ASP A 57 -8.83 6.73 -13.31
N LYS A 58 -9.85 5.87 -13.42
CA LYS A 58 -11.02 6.09 -14.30
C LYS A 58 -11.82 7.34 -13.90
N ILE A 59 -12.02 7.57 -12.60
CA ILE A 59 -12.71 8.76 -12.08
C ILE A 59 -11.92 10.04 -12.42
N LEU A 60 -10.60 10.03 -12.25
CA LEU A 60 -9.75 11.17 -12.58
C LEU A 60 -9.74 11.45 -14.09
N LYS A 61 -9.69 10.40 -14.92
CA LYS A 61 -9.76 10.50 -16.38
C LYS A 61 -11.09 11.07 -16.90
N SER A 62 -12.17 10.97 -16.13
CA SER A 62 -13.45 11.61 -16.49
C SER A 62 -13.49 13.11 -16.16
N GLY A 63 -12.42 13.67 -15.57
CA GLY A 63 -12.33 15.06 -15.13
C GLY A 63 -12.85 15.31 -13.71
N THR A 64 -13.25 14.25 -13.00
CA THR A 64 -13.67 14.36 -11.59
C THR A 64 -12.46 14.51 -10.69
N LYS A 65 -12.51 15.42 -9.71
CA LYS A 65 -11.40 15.63 -8.77
C LYS A 65 -11.35 14.54 -7.69
N MET A 66 -10.14 14.25 -7.22
CA MET A 66 -9.92 13.36 -6.07
C MET A 66 -10.60 13.91 -4.81
N SER A 67 -11.22 13.02 -4.05
CA SER A 67 -11.71 13.29 -2.69
C SER A 67 -11.00 12.33 -1.74
N SER A 68 -10.03 12.83 -0.97
CA SER A 68 -9.27 12.04 0.01
C SER A 68 -10.20 11.26 0.94
N GLY A 69 -11.23 11.90 1.48
CA GLY A 69 -12.18 11.24 2.38
C GLY A 69 -13.00 10.12 1.72
N ALA A 70 -13.28 10.20 0.41
CA ALA A 70 -13.93 9.11 -0.32
C ALA A 70 -12.94 7.99 -0.63
N PHE A 71 -11.72 8.35 -1.05
CA PHE A 71 -10.63 7.41 -1.32
C PHE A 71 -10.27 6.60 -0.06
N GLU A 72 -10.02 7.27 1.05
CA GLU A 72 -9.71 6.67 2.36
C GLU A 72 -10.81 5.74 2.87
N ARG A 73 -12.08 6.07 2.58
CA ARG A 73 -13.22 5.23 2.97
C ARG A 73 -13.20 3.87 2.28
N GLU A 74 -12.82 3.80 1.00
CA GLU A 74 -12.72 2.52 0.28
C GLU A 74 -11.67 1.61 0.92
N PHE A 75 -10.53 2.16 1.33
CA PHE A 75 -9.52 1.40 2.06
C PHE A 75 -9.97 1.00 3.46
N SER A 76 -10.65 1.89 4.17
CA SER A 76 -11.24 1.58 5.49
C SER A 76 -12.21 0.40 5.42
N THR A 77 -13.00 0.27 4.36
CA THR A 77 -13.89 -0.90 4.15
C THR A 77 -13.15 -2.23 3.92
N MET A 78 -11.85 -2.17 3.61
CA MET A 78 -10.97 -3.34 3.48
C MET A 78 -10.14 -3.59 4.75
N GLY A 79 -10.40 -2.85 5.84
CA GLY A 79 -9.62 -2.93 7.07
C GLY A 79 -8.28 -2.20 6.99
N ILE A 80 -8.04 -1.43 5.93
CA ILE A 80 -6.82 -0.64 5.75
C ILE A 80 -7.02 0.72 6.42
N ASN A 81 -6.26 0.97 7.50
CA ASN A 81 -6.27 2.25 8.19
C ASN A 81 -5.39 3.29 7.48
N TYR A 82 -5.43 4.54 7.95
CA TYR A 82 -4.67 5.65 7.35
C TYR A 82 -3.15 5.42 7.29
N GLN A 83 -2.53 4.83 8.32
CA GLN A 83 -1.08 4.59 8.34
C GLN A 83 -0.67 3.51 7.35
N THR A 84 -1.50 2.46 7.22
CA THR A 84 -1.32 1.46 6.18
C THR A 84 -1.50 2.10 4.81
N LEU A 85 -2.57 2.87 4.58
CA LEU A 85 -2.81 3.56 3.31
C LEU A 85 -1.65 4.48 2.92
N LYS A 86 -1.06 5.19 3.89
CA LYS A 86 0.16 5.98 3.66
C LYS A 86 1.29 5.12 3.12
N SER A 87 1.51 3.95 3.71
CA SER A 87 2.54 3.00 3.24
C SER A 87 2.23 2.49 1.82
N VAL A 88 0.96 2.22 1.52
CA VAL A 88 0.51 1.83 0.17
C VAL A 88 0.82 2.92 -0.86
N ILE A 89 0.41 4.16 -0.58
CA ILE A 89 0.61 5.31 -1.48
C ILE A 89 2.10 5.53 -1.76
N LEU A 90 2.93 5.52 -0.72
CA LEU A 90 4.37 5.71 -0.86
C LEU A 90 5.01 4.56 -1.67
N SER A 91 4.61 3.31 -1.41
CA SER A 91 5.18 2.14 -2.06
C SER A 91 4.82 2.07 -3.54
N LEU A 92 3.55 2.29 -3.89
CA LEU A 92 3.10 2.33 -5.27
C LEU A 92 3.75 3.48 -6.05
N TYR A 93 3.85 4.66 -5.44
CA TYR A 93 4.47 5.82 -6.09
C TYR A 93 5.94 5.59 -6.41
N ARG A 94 6.71 5.08 -5.43
CA ARG A 94 8.13 4.71 -5.61
C ARG A 94 8.31 3.62 -6.66
N ASN A 95 7.40 2.66 -6.73
CA ASN A 95 7.42 1.63 -7.76
C ASN A 95 6.95 2.12 -9.15
N GLY A 96 6.63 3.41 -9.31
CA GLY A 96 6.12 3.98 -10.56
C GLY A 96 4.69 3.54 -10.91
N GLN A 97 3.96 2.94 -9.99
CA GLN A 97 2.60 2.46 -10.19
C GLN A 97 1.57 3.51 -9.75
N TRP A 98 0.51 3.67 -10.54
CA TRP A 98 -0.63 4.55 -10.23
C TRP A 98 -0.24 5.98 -9.81
N THR A 99 0.83 6.50 -10.42
CA THR A 99 1.43 7.80 -10.06
C THR A 99 0.41 8.92 -10.10
N SER A 100 -0.42 9.00 -11.15
CA SER A 100 -1.49 10.00 -11.26
C SER A 100 -2.49 9.96 -10.09
N VAL A 101 -2.83 8.77 -9.59
CA VAL A 101 -3.77 8.60 -8.47
C VAL A 101 -3.09 8.99 -7.15
N CYS A 102 -1.84 8.58 -6.95
CA CYS A 102 -1.05 8.96 -5.77
C CYS A 102 -0.88 10.48 -5.69
N GLU A 103 -0.52 11.11 -6.81
CA GLU A 103 -0.38 12.54 -6.95
C GLU A 103 -1.70 13.26 -6.66
N ALA A 104 -2.81 12.83 -7.28
CA ALA A 104 -4.12 13.42 -7.04
C ALA A 104 -4.59 13.25 -5.58
N TYR A 105 -4.28 12.13 -4.93
CA TYR A 105 -4.55 11.93 -3.51
C TYR A 105 -3.77 12.92 -2.64
N VAL A 106 -2.47 13.09 -2.88
CA VAL A 106 -1.64 14.05 -2.15
C VAL A 106 -2.10 15.49 -2.40
N ASP A 107 -2.41 15.85 -3.64
CA ASP A 107 -2.88 17.19 -4.00
C ASP A 107 -4.24 17.53 -3.36
N SER A 108 -5.07 16.52 -3.06
CA SER A 108 -6.37 16.72 -2.41
C SER A 108 -6.29 17.25 -0.97
N PHE A 109 -5.10 17.20 -0.35
CA PHE A 109 -4.83 17.83 0.96
C PHE A 109 -4.48 19.32 0.87
N GLY A 110 -4.35 19.87 -0.34
CA GLY A 110 -3.92 21.26 -0.54
C GLY A 110 -2.50 21.49 -0.01
N ASP A 111 -2.33 22.52 0.82
CA ASP A 111 -1.03 22.94 1.34
C ASP A 111 -0.59 22.20 2.63
N ALA A 112 -1.40 21.26 3.12
CA ALA A 112 -1.15 20.57 4.39
C ALA A 112 -1.07 19.02 4.29
N PRO A 113 -0.39 18.41 3.28
CA PRO A 113 -0.15 16.98 3.29
C PRO A 113 0.88 16.59 4.37
N SER A 114 0.88 15.32 4.74
CA SER A 114 1.90 14.73 5.64
C SER A 114 3.30 14.88 5.03
N MET A 115 4.33 15.09 5.87
CA MET A 115 5.71 15.30 5.41
C MET A 115 6.25 14.18 4.51
N GLU A 116 5.80 12.94 4.74
CA GLU A 116 6.18 11.77 3.96
C GLU A 116 5.74 11.87 2.49
N TYR A 117 4.69 12.65 2.20
CA TYR A 117 4.21 12.89 0.84
C TYR A 117 4.95 14.03 0.13
N HIS A 118 5.89 14.72 0.77
CA HIS A 118 6.59 15.84 0.13
C HIS A 118 7.35 15.43 -1.15
N GLY A 119 7.87 14.20 -1.23
CA GLY A 119 8.47 13.68 -2.47
C GLY A 119 7.44 13.59 -3.60
N ILE A 120 6.22 13.14 -3.29
CA ILE A 120 5.09 13.08 -4.24
C ILE A 120 4.66 14.49 -4.64
N MET A 121 4.63 15.46 -3.73
CA MET A 121 4.32 16.86 -4.06
C MET A 121 5.33 17.45 -5.05
N ARG A 122 6.61 17.16 -4.85
CA ARG A 122 7.70 17.59 -5.74
C ARG A 122 7.80 16.76 -7.02
N ARG A 123 6.97 15.72 -7.16
CA ARG A 123 6.96 14.78 -8.28
C ARG A 123 8.32 14.06 -8.44
N GLU A 124 8.99 13.81 -7.32
CA GLU A 124 10.28 13.11 -7.26
C GLU A 124 10.05 11.60 -7.38
N ARG A 125 10.58 11.04 -8.47
CA ARG A 125 10.56 9.60 -8.73
C ARG A 125 11.97 9.08 -8.42
N GLU A 126 12.17 8.67 -7.17
CA GLU A 126 13.44 8.06 -6.73
C GLU A 126 13.58 6.61 -7.19
#